data_AF-A0A8T5SSX6-F1
#
_entry.id   AF-A0A8T5SSX6-F1
#
_cell.length_a   1.000
_cell.length_b   1.000
_cell.length_c   1.000
_cell.angle_alpha   90.00
_cell.angle_beta   90.00
_cell.angle_gamma   90.00
#
_symmetry.space_group_name_H-M   'P 1'
#
loop_
_entity.id
_entity.type
_entity.pdbx_description
1 polymer ?
#
loop_
_entity_poly.entity_id
_entity_poly.type
_entity_poly.pdbx_seq_one_letter_code
_entity_poly.pdbx_strand_id
1 'polypeptide(L)'
;MPLRFGITALEFQDVARQVVIDGVPDFSRLDVVEIVRDVVSEGYSVIELSMDAKYIVPNSLTPESISRLVDLKEEFGHAYSVHLPFWSIELATFNEHVRLGGVDSIVEAIELARPLEPEAYVLHITGDLAAYFSSLTVGDDLVRLISTLIAGYAAASVDEIISNTEINPRDLAIENVKFP
;
A
#
# COMPACT_ATOMS: atom_id res chain seq x y z
N MET A 1 20.96 22.86 1.79
CA MET A 1 20.89 21.42 1.45
C MET A 1 19.83 21.24 0.39
N PRO A 2 20.04 20.41 -0.65
CA PRO A 2 18.97 20.09 -1.59
C PRO A 2 17.83 19.38 -0.85
N LEU A 3 16.58 19.78 -1.10
CA LEU A 3 15.39 19.09 -0.60
C LEU A 3 15.32 17.71 -1.25
N ARG A 4 15.39 16.64 -0.46
CA ARG A 4 15.12 15.27 -0.91
C ARG A 4 13.67 14.95 -0.57
N PHE A 5 12.83 14.84 -1.60
CA PHE A 5 11.43 14.42 -1.46
C PHE A 5 11.35 12.92 -1.12
N GLY A 6 10.20 12.47 -0.61
CA GLY A 6 10.03 11.11 -0.09
C GLY A 6 10.39 10.00 -1.06
N ILE A 7 10.71 8.82 -0.51
CA ILE A 7 11.13 7.63 -1.25
C ILE A 7 10.44 6.37 -0.70
N THR A 8 10.13 5.42 -1.58
CA THR A 8 9.67 4.09 -1.20
C THR A 8 10.87 3.25 -0.75
N ALA A 9 10.93 2.88 0.53
CA ALA A 9 12.07 2.15 1.08
C ALA A 9 12.14 0.70 0.59
N LEU A 10 11.02 0.11 0.15
CA LEU A 10 10.93 -1.28 -0.29
C LEU A 10 10.52 -1.38 -1.76
N GLU A 11 11.39 -0.94 -2.66
CA GLU A 11 11.21 -1.18 -4.10
C GLU A 11 11.53 -2.66 -4.43
N PHE A 12 10.65 -3.31 -5.18
CA PHE A 12 10.69 -4.76 -5.39
C PHE A 12 11.99 -5.26 -6.04
N GLN A 13 12.52 -4.56 -7.05
CA GLN A 13 13.74 -4.99 -7.72
C GLN A 13 14.95 -4.90 -6.81
N ASP A 14 15.04 -3.83 -6.01
CA ASP A 14 16.16 -3.65 -5.07
C ASP A 14 16.09 -4.67 -3.93
N VAL A 15 14.90 -4.93 -3.39
CA VAL A 15 14.66 -6.02 -2.43
C VAL A 15 15.04 -7.38 -3.03
N ALA A 16 14.59 -7.69 -4.26
CA ALA A 16 14.89 -8.96 -4.91
C ALA A 16 16.39 -9.18 -5.11
N ARG A 17 17.17 -8.13 -5.43
CA ARG A 17 18.63 -8.21 -5.57
C ARG A 17 19.34 -8.49 -4.24
N GLN A 18 18.83 -7.98 -3.12
CA GLN A 18 19.43 -8.22 -1.80
C GLN A 18 19.17 -9.63 -1.28
N VAL A 19 18.03 -10.22 -1.69
CA VAL A 19 17.53 -11.50 -1.19
C VAL A 19 17.92 -12.68 -2.08
N VAL A 20 18.03 -12.51 -3.40
CA VAL A 20 18.35 -13.62 -4.32
C VAL A 20 19.86 -13.79 -4.49
N ILE A 21 20.40 -14.91 -3.99
CA ILE A 21 21.80 -15.30 -4.17
C ILE A 21 21.84 -16.58 -4.99
N ASP A 22 22.55 -16.56 -6.12
CA ASP A 22 22.70 -17.73 -7.02
C ASP A 22 21.34 -18.37 -7.40
N GLY A 23 20.28 -17.57 -7.47
CA GLY A 23 18.92 -18.01 -7.79
C GLY A 23 18.12 -18.56 -6.60
N VAL A 24 18.66 -18.52 -5.39
CA VAL A 24 18.00 -18.97 -4.16
C VAL A 24 17.63 -17.76 -3.30
N PRO A 25 16.35 -17.61 -2.86
CA PRO A 25 15.96 -16.52 -1.98
C PRO A 25 16.41 -16.78 -0.53
N ASP A 26 17.09 -15.82 0.07
CA ASP A 26 17.47 -15.77 1.48
C ASP A 26 16.91 -14.49 2.14
N PHE A 27 15.68 -14.60 2.65
CA PHE A 27 14.97 -13.48 3.28
C PHE A 27 15.55 -13.06 4.63
N SER A 28 16.46 -13.84 5.24
CA SER A 28 17.12 -13.45 6.49
C SER A 28 18.01 -12.21 6.34
N ARG A 29 18.33 -11.85 5.10
CA ARG A 29 19.14 -10.69 4.74
C ARG A 29 18.35 -9.39 4.65
N LEU A 30 17.03 -9.46 4.75
CA LEU A 30 16.16 -8.29 4.67
C LEU A 30 15.67 -7.91 6.06
N ASP A 31 16.13 -6.77 6.54
CA ASP A 31 15.55 -6.09 7.70
C ASP A 31 15.01 -4.73 7.24
N VAL A 32 13.69 -4.60 7.24
CA VAL A 32 13.00 -3.37 6.82
C VAL A 32 13.48 -2.17 7.65
N VAL A 33 13.78 -2.37 8.94
CA VAL A 33 14.20 -1.30 9.83
C VAL A 33 15.57 -0.76 9.42
N GLU A 34 16.51 -1.64 9.08
CA GLU A 34 17.84 -1.25 8.63
C GLU A 34 17.81 -0.57 7.26
N ILE A 35 16.96 -1.06 6.34
CA ILE A 35 16.74 -0.41 5.05
C ILE A 35 16.23 1.02 5.25
N VAL A 36 15.23 1.22 6.11
CA VAL A 36 14.72 2.56 6.42
C VAL A 36 15.80 3.41 7.09
N ARG A 37 16.58 2.85 8.02
CA ARG A 37 17.69 3.54 8.72
C ARG A 37 18.73 4.06 7.74
N ASP A 38 19.12 3.25 6.76
CA ASP A 38 20.07 3.64 5.72
C ASP A 38 19.53 4.83 4.92
N VAL A 39 18.27 4.76 4.49
CA VAL A 39 17.61 5.82 3.72
C VAL A 39 17.48 7.11 4.52
N VAL A 40 17.04 7.08 5.78
CA VAL A 40 16.93 8.31 6.59
C VAL A 40 18.30 8.90 6.93
N SER A 41 19.33 8.06 7.06
CA SER A 41 20.73 8.50 7.26
C SER A 41 21.29 9.25 6.04
N GLU A 42 20.75 9.00 4.84
CA GLU A 42 21.05 9.78 3.64
C GLU A 42 20.32 11.13 3.55
N GLY A 43 19.45 11.43 4.53
CA GLY A 43 18.76 12.71 4.67
C GLY A 43 17.37 12.78 4.03
N TYR A 44 16.74 11.63 3.72
CA TYR A 44 15.33 11.58 3.37
C TYR A 44 14.45 11.76 4.61
N SER A 45 13.45 12.63 4.52
CA SER A 45 12.61 13.01 5.67
C SER A 45 11.24 12.35 5.71
N VAL A 46 10.80 11.73 4.61
CA VAL A 46 9.53 11.00 4.50
C VAL A 46 9.79 9.68 3.81
N ILE A 47 9.36 8.59 4.43
CA ILE A 47 9.59 7.23 3.94
C ILE A 47 8.24 6.58 3.66
N GLU A 48 8.05 6.07 2.45
CA GLU A 48 6.87 5.29 2.11
C GLU A 48 7.13 3.80 2.35
N LEU A 49 6.26 3.18 3.14
CA LEU A 49 6.27 1.74 3.40
C LEU A 49 5.19 1.06 2.56
N SER A 50 5.59 0.11 1.72
CA SER A 50 4.65 -0.72 0.96
C SER A 50 4.22 -1.93 1.79
N MET A 51 2.91 -2.02 2.06
CA MET A 51 2.34 -3.11 2.85
C MET A 51 2.21 -4.42 2.09
N ASP A 52 2.35 -4.43 0.76
CA ASP A 52 2.47 -5.67 -0.02
C ASP A 52 3.68 -6.51 0.41
N ALA A 53 4.74 -5.86 0.94
CA ALA A 53 5.92 -6.53 1.44
C ALA A 53 5.59 -7.59 2.51
N LYS A 54 4.55 -7.37 3.32
CA LYS A 54 4.09 -8.31 4.35
C LYS A 54 3.73 -9.69 3.76
N TYR A 55 3.19 -9.71 2.54
CA TYR A 55 2.70 -10.94 1.90
C TYR A 55 3.79 -11.67 1.09
N ILE A 56 4.88 -10.99 0.75
CA ILE A 56 5.92 -11.51 -0.14
C ILE A 56 7.22 -11.81 0.59
N VAL A 57 7.54 -11.00 1.60
CA VAL A 57 8.74 -11.14 2.40
C VAL A 57 8.33 -11.62 3.79
N PRO A 58 8.62 -12.89 4.14
CA PRO A 58 8.31 -13.43 5.46
C PRO A 58 8.90 -12.57 6.58
N ASN A 59 8.09 -12.28 7.59
CA ASN A 59 8.48 -11.52 8.79
C ASN A 59 8.96 -10.07 8.56
N SER A 60 8.76 -9.50 7.36
CA SER A 60 9.17 -8.11 7.05
C SER A 60 8.42 -7.06 7.87
N LEU A 61 7.08 -7.12 7.83
CA LEU A 61 6.17 -6.20 8.50
C LEU A 61 5.36 -6.97 9.54
N THR A 62 5.85 -6.94 10.78
CA THR A 62 5.27 -7.56 11.96
C THR A 62 5.07 -6.50 13.05
N PRO A 63 4.28 -6.76 14.09
CA PRO A 63 4.17 -5.82 15.21
C PRO A 63 5.53 -5.45 15.83
N GLU A 64 6.48 -6.39 15.86
CA GLU A 64 7.84 -6.15 16.34
C GLU A 64 8.62 -5.19 15.42
N SER A 65 8.60 -5.42 14.11
CA SER A 65 9.30 -4.52 13.17
C SER A 65 8.63 -3.15 13.09
N ILE A 66 7.30 -3.06 13.20
CA ILE A 66 6.58 -1.78 13.34
C ILE A 66 7.02 -1.03 14.60
N SER A 67 7.13 -1.71 15.75
CA SER A 67 7.63 -1.07 16.98
C SER A 67 9.04 -0.50 16.79
N ARG A 68 9.93 -1.25 16.15
CA ARG A 68 11.29 -0.78 15.83
C ARG A 68 11.30 0.40 14.86
N LEU A 69 10.36 0.46 13.91
CA LEU A 69 10.20 1.58 13.00
C LEU A 69 9.67 2.84 13.71
N VAL A 70 8.86 2.69 14.75
CA VAL A 70 8.45 3.79 15.65
C VAL A 70 9.68 4.34 16.38
N ASP A 71 10.48 3.47 17.01
CA ASP A 71 11.72 3.89 17.69
C ASP A 71 12.65 4.64 16.73
N LEU A 72 12.78 4.16 15.49
CA LEU A 72 13.57 4.80 14.45
C LEU A 72 13.01 6.19 14.06
N LYS A 73 11.67 6.34 14.00
CA LYS A 73 11.00 7.63 13.76
C LYS A 73 11.36 8.64 14.84
N GLU A 74 11.36 8.23 16.10
CA GLU A 74 11.75 9.08 17.22
C GLU A 74 13.23 9.44 17.20
N GLU A 75 14.09 8.50 16.81
CA GLU A 75 15.55 8.68 16.71
C GLU A 75 15.93 9.71 15.63
N PHE A 76 15.35 9.61 14.43
CA PHE A 76 15.73 10.44 13.27
C PHE A 76 14.79 11.63 13.01
N GLY A 77 13.59 11.63 13.59
CA GLY A 77 12.59 12.68 13.39
C GLY A 77 12.03 12.74 11.96
N HIS A 78 12.03 11.63 11.23
CA HIS A 78 11.38 11.51 9.92
C HIS A 78 9.88 11.18 10.06
N ALA A 79 9.20 11.10 8.92
CA ALA A 79 7.80 10.71 8.83
C ALA A 79 7.61 9.47 7.95
N TYR A 80 6.46 8.81 8.10
CA TYR A 80 6.05 7.70 7.24
C TYR A 80 4.82 8.07 6.43
N SER A 81 4.74 7.53 5.22
CA SER A 81 3.48 7.26 4.53
C SER A 81 3.36 5.76 4.33
N VAL A 82 2.14 5.26 4.17
CA VAL A 82 1.86 3.82 4.05
C VAL A 82 1.14 3.58 2.76
N HIS A 83 1.78 2.87 1.85
CA HIS A 83 1.12 2.37 0.66
C HIS A 83 0.42 1.06 1.00
N LEU A 84 -0.91 1.08 0.99
CA LEU A 84 -1.72 -0.08 1.34
C LEU A 84 -1.60 -1.16 0.26
N PRO A 85 -1.89 -2.43 0.62
CA PRO A 85 -1.77 -3.54 -0.33
C PRO A 85 -2.63 -3.31 -1.55
N PHE A 86 -2.08 -3.58 -2.73
CA PHE A 86 -2.82 -3.48 -3.99
C PHE A 86 -2.58 -4.67 -4.92
N TRP A 87 -1.55 -5.48 -4.66
CA TRP A 87 -1.31 -6.68 -5.45
C TRP A 87 -2.36 -7.74 -5.14
N SER A 88 -3.07 -8.16 -6.20
CA SER A 88 -4.20 -9.11 -6.11
C SER A 88 -5.38 -8.61 -5.27
N ILE A 89 -5.44 -7.30 -4.96
CA ILE A 89 -6.58 -6.66 -4.30
C ILE A 89 -7.46 -6.01 -5.37
N GLU A 90 -8.78 -6.27 -5.31
CA GLU A 90 -9.75 -5.65 -6.22
C GLU A 90 -10.97 -5.17 -5.42
N LEU A 91 -10.92 -3.91 -4.95
CA LEU A 91 -11.95 -3.32 -4.10
C LEU A 91 -13.21 -2.90 -4.86
N ALA A 92 -13.15 -2.87 -6.19
CA ALA A 92 -14.28 -2.46 -7.04
C ALA A 92 -14.98 -3.63 -7.75
N THR A 93 -14.61 -4.87 -7.43
CA THR A 93 -15.16 -6.05 -8.09
C THR A 93 -16.63 -6.30 -7.74
N PHE A 94 -17.38 -6.82 -8.73
CA PHE A 94 -18.74 -7.30 -8.54
C PHE A 94 -18.80 -8.59 -7.69
N ASN A 95 -17.67 -9.28 -7.51
CA ASN A 95 -17.59 -10.47 -6.67
C ASN A 95 -17.40 -10.07 -5.20
N GLU A 96 -18.50 -10.03 -4.46
CA GLU A 96 -18.51 -9.59 -3.06
C GLU A 96 -17.49 -10.32 -2.18
N HIS A 97 -17.27 -11.63 -2.36
CA HIS A 97 -16.29 -12.37 -1.55
C HIS A 97 -14.85 -11.91 -1.80
N VAL A 98 -14.51 -11.58 -3.04
CA VAL A 98 -13.18 -11.02 -3.38
C VAL A 98 -13.07 -9.60 -2.83
N ARG A 99 -14.13 -8.81 -2.99
CA ARG A 99 -14.17 -7.42 -2.51
C ARG A 99 -13.97 -7.34 -1.00
N LEU A 100 -14.73 -8.12 -0.23
CA LEU A 100 -14.67 -8.13 1.23
C LEU A 100 -13.32 -8.67 1.74
N GLY A 101 -12.76 -9.71 1.11
CA GLY A 101 -11.40 -10.17 1.45
C GLY A 101 -10.33 -9.11 1.17
N GLY A 102 -10.53 -8.31 0.13
CA GLY A 102 -9.71 -7.12 -0.14
C GLY A 102 -9.84 -6.08 0.98
N VAL A 103 -11.07 -5.73 1.36
CA VAL A 103 -11.35 -4.81 2.48
C VAL A 103 -10.67 -5.28 3.77
N ASP A 104 -10.82 -6.55 4.14
CA ASP A 104 -10.21 -7.14 5.34
C ASP A 104 -8.67 -7.00 5.31
N SER A 105 -8.05 -7.22 4.14
CA SER A 105 -6.61 -7.08 3.96
C SER A 105 -6.14 -5.63 4.15
N ILE A 106 -6.93 -4.65 3.65
CA ILE A 106 -6.65 -3.23 3.85
C ILE A 106 -6.79 -2.84 5.32
N VAL A 107 -7.87 -3.26 5.98
CA VAL A 107 -8.11 -3.02 7.41
C VAL A 107 -6.94 -3.55 8.24
N GLU A 108 -6.52 -4.79 7.99
CA GLU A 108 -5.38 -5.39 8.70
C GLU A 108 -4.08 -4.59 8.50
N ALA A 109 -3.84 -4.09 7.28
CA ALA A 109 -2.66 -3.28 6.97
C ALA A 109 -2.68 -1.92 7.69
N ILE A 110 -3.84 -1.25 7.72
CA ILE A 110 -4.04 0.01 8.46
C ILE A 110 -3.78 -0.22 9.95
N GLU A 111 -4.38 -1.24 10.56
CA GLU A 111 -4.20 -1.51 11.99
C GLU A 111 -2.74 -1.82 12.35
N LEU A 112 -2.06 -2.60 11.51
CA LEU A 112 -0.66 -2.92 11.71
C LEU A 112 0.23 -1.67 11.64
N ALA A 113 -0.05 -0.76 10.71
CA ALA A 113 0.77 0.44 10.51
C ALA A 113 0.36 1.63 11.38
N ARG A 114 -0.81 1.57 12.03
CA ARG A 114 -1.36 2.64 12.89
C ARG A 114 -0.35 3.21 13.91
N PRO A 115 0.47 2.40 14.62
CA PRO A 115 1.44 2.94 15.57
C PRO A 115 2.50 3.87 14.96
N LEU A 116 2.73 3.79 13.65
CA LEU A 116 3.66 4.68 12.95
C LEU A 116 3.14 6.11 12.83
N GLU A 117 1.83 6.32 13.05
CA GLU A 117 1.14 7.59 12.80
C GLU A 117 1.53 8.17 11.43
N PRO A 118 1.23 7.47 10.33
CA PRO A 118 1.65 7.91 9.00
C PRO A 118 0.91 9.19 8.60
N GLU A 119 1.57 10.02 7.79
CA GLU A 119 0.98 11.24 7.24
C GLU A 119 -0.17 10.95 6.28
N ALA A 120 -0.12 9.80 5.60
CA ALA A 120 -1.16 9.32 4.71
C ALA A 120 -1.09 7.80 4.52
N TYR A 121 -2.25 7.22 4.23
CA TYR A 121 -2.43 5.90 3.67
C TYR A 121 -2.79 6.02 2.19
N VAL A 122 -1.97 5.49 1.30
CA VAL A 122 -2.25 5.46 -0.14
C VAL A 122 -3.06 4.21 -0.46
N LEU A 123 -4.22 4.37 -1.09
CA LEU A 123 -5.15 3.30 -1.42
C LEU A 123 -5.49 3.31 -2.91
N HIS A 124 -5.29 2.15 -3.54
CA HIS A 124 -5.86 1.88 -4.85
C HIS A 124 -7.27 1.32 -4.76
N ILE A 125 -8.26 2.17 -5.07
CA ILE A 125 -9.67 1.78 -5.02
C ILE A 125 -10.14 0.98 -6.25
N THR A 126 -9.38 1.03 -7.34
CA THR A 126 -9.69 0.32 -8.59
C THR A 126 -8.43 -0.32 -9.15
N GLY A 127 -8.57 -1.56 -9.64
CA GLY A 127 -7.49 -2.34 -10.23
C GLY A 127 -7.68 -2.62 -11.72
N ASP A 128 -7.13 -3.75 -12.16
CA ASP A 128 -7.16 -4.16 -13.56
C ASP A 128 -8.58 -4.40 -14.09
N LEU A 129 -9.57 -4.69 -13.23
CA LEU A 129 -10.96 -4.83 -13.66
C LEU A 129 -11.51 -3.52 -14.23
N ALA A 130 -11.29 -2.41 -13.53
CA ALA A 130 -11.73 -1.09 -13.97
C ALA A 130 -10.99 -0.65 -15.25
N ALA A 131 -9.68 -0.93 -15.33
CA ALA A 131 -8.89 -0.68 -16.53
C ALA A 131 -9.39 -1.50 -17.73
N TYR A 132 -9.70 -2.78 -17.51
CA TYR A 132 -10.25 -3.65 -18.56
C TYR A 132 -11.54 -3.08 -19.13
N PHE A 133 -12.53 -2.79 -18.27
CA PHE A 133 -13.84 -2.31 -18.74
C PHE A 133 -13.80 -0.92 -19.36
N SER A 134 -12.96 -0.01 -18.85
CA SER A 134 -12.78 1.33 -19.45
C SER A 134 -12.10 1.27 -20.82
N SER A 135 -11.28 0.24 -21.08
CA SER A 135 -10.59 0.07 -22.36
C SER A 135 -11.41 -0.67 -23.44
N LEU A 136 -12.60 -1.20 -23.09
CA LEU A 136 -13.41 -1.95 -24.05
C LEU A 136 -13.91 -1.05 -25.17
N THR A 137 -13.68 -1.46 -26.42
CA THR A 137 -14.28 -0.83 -27.60
C THR A 137 -15.71 -1.32 -27.80
N VAL A 138 -16.59 -0.99 -26.85
CA VAL A 138 -18.04 -1.18 -26.90
C VAL A 138 -18.72 0.19 -26.89
N GLY A 139 -20.06 0.25 -27.02
CA GLY A 139 -20.76 1.54 -27.00
C GLY A 139 -20.52 2.31 -25.69
N ASP A 140 -20.30 3.62 -25.80
CA ASP A 140 -19.96 4.51 -24.66
C ASP A 140 -20.96 4.42 -23.49
N ASP A 141 -22.25 4.20 -23.80
CA ASP A 141 -23.28 4.02 -22.78
C ASP A 141 -23.04 2.79 -21.91
N LEU A 142 -22.53 1.70 -22.49
CA LEU A 142 -22.22 0.47 -21.76
C LEU A 142 -20.98 0.66 -20.89
N VAL A 143 -19.93 1.30 -21.42
CA VAL A 143 -18.72 1.62 -20.64
C VAL A 143 -19.12 2.50 -19.45
N ARG A 144 -19.88 3.58 -19.68
CA ARG A 144 -20.34 4.48 -18.61
C ARG A 144 -21.16 3.74 -17.56
N LEU A 145 -22.09 2.87 -17.98
CA LEU A 145 -22.89 2.08 -17.06
C LEU A 145 -22.00 1.19 -16.17
N ILE A 146 -21.07 0.44 -16.75
CA ILE A 146 -20.19 -0.46 -16.01
C ILE A 146 -19.26 0.34 -15.08
N SER A 147 -18.65 1.42 -15.55
CA SER A 147 -17.82 2.30 -14.73
C SER A 147 -18.60 2.88 -13.53
N THR A 148 -19.90 3.18 -13.70
CA THR A 148 -20.75 3.66 -12.61
C THR A 148 -20.97 2.57 -11.56
N LEU A 149 -21.17 1.31 -11.98
CA LEU A 149 -21.28 0.17 -11.06
C LEU A 149 -19.97 -0.06 -10.30
N ILE A 150 -18.83 -0.08 -11.00
CA ILE A 150 -17.49 -0.22 -10.41
C ILE A 150 -17.23 0.88 -9.38
N ALA A 151 -17.53 2.14 -9.71
CA ALA A 151 -17.39 3.26 -8.78
C ALA A 151 -18.27 3.09 -7.53
N GLY A 152 -19.47 2.53 -7.68
CA GLY A 152 -20.36 2.22 -6.54
C GLY A 152 -19.75 1.18 -5.59
N TYR A 153 -19.18 0.09 -6.12
CA TYR A 153 -18.51 -0.92 -5.30
C TYR A 153 -17.25 -0.39 -4.62
N ALA A 154 -16.45 0.39 -5.35
CA ALA A 154 -15.27 1.06 -4.81
C ALA A 154 -15.62 1.99 -3.64
N ALA A 155 -16.65 2.84 -3.81
CA ALA A 155 -17.12 3.73 -2.75
C ALA A 155 -17.60 2.95 -1.51
N ALA A 156 -18.37 1.88 -1.70
CA ALA A 156 -18.80 1.03 -0.60
C ALA A 156 -17.62 0.37 0.13
N SER A 157 -16.58 -0.06 -0.57
CA SER A 157 -15.37 -0.59 0.06
C SER A 157 -14.60 0.47 0.85
N VAL A 158 -14.53 1.72 0.36
CA VAL A 158 -13.94 2.83 1.13
C VAL A 158 -14.75 3.10 2.41
N ASP A 159 -16.07 3.12 2.32
CA ASP A 159 -16.95 3.30 3.49
C ASP A 159 -16.76 2.19 4.52
N GLU A 160 -16.66 0.93 4.07
CA GLU A 160 -16.40 -0.23 4.92
C GLU A 160 -15.01 -0.14 5.59
N ILE A 161 -13.96 0.22 4.84
CA ILE A 161 -12.60 0.42 5.38
C ILE A 161 -12.60 1.50 6.46
N ILE A 162 -13.18 2.68 6.17
CA ILE A 162 -13.24 3.80 7.12
C ILE A 162 -14.04 3.41 8.36
N SER A 163 -15.17 2.72 8.18
CA SER A 163 -16.02 2.30 9.31
C SER A 163 -15.33 1.27 10.21
N ASN A 164 -14.58 0.33 9.62
CA ASN A 164 -13.92 -0.74 10.36
C ASN A 164 -12.63 -0.29 11.07
N THR A 165 -11.97 0.75 10.55
CA THR A 165 -10.70 1.24 11.09
C THR A 165 -10.84 2.54 11.86
N GLU A 166 -11.97 3.24 11.72
CA GLU A 166 -12.18 4.60 12.24
C GLU A 166 -11.07 5.59 11.84
N ILE A 167 -10.34 5.32 10.74
CA ILE A 167 -9.34 6.29 10.24
C ILE A 167 -10.02 7.60 9.89
N ASN A 168 -9.31 8.71 10.08
CA ASN A 168 -9.75 9.98 9.54
C ASN A 168 -9.75 9.89 8.00
N PRO A 169 -10.88 10.12 7.31
CA PRO A 169 -10.94 10.02 5.86
C PRO A 169 -9.95 10.94 5.13
N ARG A 170 -9.46 11.99 5.79
CA ARG A 170 -8.45 12.91 5.22
C ARG A 170 -7.05 12.32 5.17
N ASP A 171 -6.80 11.24 5.90
CA ASP A 171 -5.52 10.56 5.92
C ASP A 171 -5.45 9.50 4.79
N LEU A 172 -6.56 9.24 4.08
CA LEU A 172 -6.63 8.30 2.97
C LEU A 172 -6.43 9.02 1.63
N ALA A 173 -5.30 8.77 0.97
CA ALA A 173 -4.98 9.24 -0.36
C ALA A 173 -5.44 8.21 -1.41
N ILE A 174 -6.39 8.59 -2.27
CA ILE A 174 -6.91 7.69 -3.31
C ILE A 174 -6.05 7.79 -4.57
N GLU A 175 -5.50 6.66 -5.00
CA GLU A 175 -4.68 6.56 -6.20
C GLU A 175 -5.30 5.59 -7.23
N ASN A 176 -5.26 5.94 -8.52
CA ASN A 176 -5.77 5.07 -9.58
C ASN A 176 -4.58 4.41 -10.30
N VAL A 177 -4.53 3.08 -10.35
CA VAL A 177 -3.43 2.32 -11.00
C VAL A 177 -3.29 2.65 -12.49
N LYS A 178 -4.41 2.96 -13.16
CA LYS A 178 -4.47 3.45 -14.54
C LYS A 178 -5.52 4.56 -14.63
N PHE A 179 -5.14 5.70 -15.19
CA PHE A 179 -6.10 6.76 -15.55
C PHE A 179 -6.95 6.29 -16.75
N PRO A 180 -8.26 6.58 -16.79
CA PRO A 180 -9.02 6.55 -18.05
C PRO A 180 -8.48 7.59 -19.05
#